data_AF-A0A7H1RRH8-F1
#
_entry.id   AF-A0A7H1RRH8-F1
#
_cell.length_a   1.000
_cell.length_b   1.000
_cell.length_c   1.000
_cell.angle_alpha   90.00
_cell.angle_beta   90.00
_cell.angle_gamma   90.00
#
_symmetry.space_group_name_H-M   'P 1'
#
loop_
_entity.id
_entity.type
_entity.pdbx_description
1 polymer ?
#
loop_
_entity_poly.entity_id
_entity_poly.type
_entity_poly.pdbx_seq_one_letter_code
_entity_poly.pdbx_strand_id
1 'polypeptide(L)'
;MKTVAVGTNNEAKIAAVRAVLSEKEYRIVSLEVPSGVSAQPLSDEETRLGAIGRAKRALEAAEADIGIGLEGGVTKIDGQWWLCNWGALADRNGVVVAAAGARLALPPDVGAGIEAGRELGDVMEAYTGRRNVRRKEGAVGVLTNGRVDRSAMFSHIVELLAGQYEWLCQNGSFHV
;
A
#
# COMPACT_ATOMS: atom_id res chain seq x y z
N MET A 1 23.16 10.62 -2.90
CA MET A 1 21.81 10.18 -3.30
C MET A 1 21.17 9.50 -2.09
N LYS A 2 19.95 9.89 -1.68
CA LYS A 2 19.28 9.22 -0.56
C LYS A 2 18.81 7.83 -0.99
N THR A 3 18.90 6.85 -0.10
CA THR A 3 18.40 5.49 -0.32
C THR A 3 16.97 5.39 0.17
N VAL A 4 16.08 4.89 -0.68
CA VAL A 4 14.67 4.62 -0.38
C VAL A 4 14.46 3.11 -0.41
N ALA A 5 14.09 2.53 0.73
CA ALA A 5 13.80 1.11 0.86
C ALA A 5 12.29 0.86 0.78
N VAL A 6 11.86 -0.02 -0.13
CA VAL A 6 10.45 -0.37 -0.34
C VAL A 6 10.19 -1.75 0.26
N GLY A 7 9.33 -1.83 1.28
CA GLY A 7 9.07 -3.03 2.09
C GLY A 7 8.20 -4.11 1.43
N THR A 8 8.37 -4.33 0.13
CA THR A 8 7.69 -5.38 -0.64
C THR A 8 8.45 -5.69 -1.92
N ASN A 9 8.37 -6.95 -2.38
CA ASN A 9 8.82 -7.35 -3.72
C ASN A 9 7.70 -7.34 -4.79
N ASN A 10 6.53 -6.77 -4.48
CA ASN A 10 5.44 -6.66 -5.46
C ASN A 10 5.75 -5.61 -6.54
N GLU A 11 5.89 -6.05 -7.79
CA GLU A 11 6.28 -5.19 -8.92
C GLU A 11 5.38 -3.97 -9.11
N ALA A 12 4.06 -4.09 -8.95
CA ALA A 12 3.13 -2.96 -9.10
C ALA A 12 3.30 -1.92 -7.98
N LYS A 13 3.57 -2.36 -6.74
CA LYS A 13 3.86 -1.46 -5.62
C LYS A 13 5.22 -0.76 -5.80
N ILE A 14 6.23 -1.48 -6.30
CA ILE A 14 7.55 -0.89 -6.58
C ILE A 14 7.45 0.11 -7.75
N ALA A 15 6.71 -0.23 -8.80
CA ALA A 15 6.47 0.65 -9.93
C ALA A 15 5.79 1.96 -9.49
N ALA A 16 4.83 1.89 -8.56
CA ALA A 16 4.21 3.07 -7.96
C ALA A 16 5.23 3.99 -7.27
N VAL A 17 6.17 3.41 -6.49
CA VAL A 17 7.22 4.20 -5.84
C VAL A 17 8.15 4.85 -6.87
N ARG A 18 8.58 4.10 -7.89
CA ARG A 18 9.46 4.61 -8.96
C ARG A 18 8.80 5.67 -9.84
N ALA A 19 7.47 5.62 -9.99
CA ALA A 19 6.72 6.60 -10.75
C ALA A 19 6.74 7.99 -10.09
N VAL A 20 6.83 8.04 -8.76
CA VAL A 20 6.81 9.29 -7.98
C VAL A 20 8.20 9.72 -7.56
N LEU A 21 9.03 8.79 -7.06
CA LEU A 21 10.39 9.05 -6.62
C LEU A 21 11.36 8.74 -7.76
N SER A 22 11.95 9.79 -8.33
CA SER A 22 12.87 9.68 -9.46
C SER A 22 14.14 8.91 -9.10
N GLU A 23 14.49 7.88 -9.87
CA GLU A 23 15.76 7.14 -9.72
C GLU A 23 17.00 7.98 -10.05
N LYS A 24 16.83 9.20 -10.57
CA LYS A 24 17.92 10.19 -10.70
C LYS A 24 18.26 10.86 -9.37
N GLU A 25 17.31 10.90 -8.44
CA GLU A 25 17.43 11.59 -7.14
C GLU A 25 17.54 10.62 -5.97
N TYR A 26 17.03 9.40 -6.15
CA TYR A 26 16.96 8.38 -5.12
C TYR A 26 17.53 7.04 -5.59
N ARG A 27 18.22 6.35 -4.68
CA ARG A 27 18.56 4.94 -4.86
C ARG A 27 17.40 4.11 -4.32
N ILE A 28 16.57 3.58 -5.20
CA ILE A 28 15.41 2.76 -4.79
C ILE A 28 15.82 1.29 -4.69
N VAL A 29 15.66 0.71 -3.51
CA VAL A 29 15.87 -0.71 -3.24
C VAL A 29 14.59 -1.34 -2.72
N SER A 30 14.27 -2.56 -3.15
CA SER A 30 13.11 -3.30 -2.65
C SER A 30 13.56 -4.53 -1.87
N LEU A 31 12.84 -4.84 -0.80
CA LEU A 31 13.07 -6.01 0.02
C LEU A 31 11.75 -6.52 0.59
N GLU A 32 11.63 -7.84 0.74
CA GLU A 32 10.48 -8.43 1.41
C GLU A 32 10.69 -8.35 2.91
N VAL A 33 9.77 -7.66 3.59
CA VAL A 33 9.70 -7.58 5.05
C VAL A 33 8.28 -7.96 5.50
N PRO A 34 8.11 -8.55 6.69
CA PRO A 34 6.77 -8.88 7.17
C PRO A 34 5.94 -7.59 7.34
N SER A 35 4.62 -7.67 7.14
CA SER A 35 3.68 -6.59 7.46
C SER A 35 3.42 -6.47 8.96
N GLY A 36 3.61 -7.54 9.72
CA GLY A 36 3.33 -7.58 11.16
C GLY A 36 1.84 -7.56 11.49
N VAL A 37 0.98 -7.75 10.48
CA VAL A 37 -0.47 -7.90 10.58
C VAL A 37 -0.91 -9.13 9.78
N SER A 38 -2.21 -9.43 9.73
CA SER A 38 -2.71 -10.58 8.98
C SER A 38 -2.38 -10.49 7.48
N ALA A 39 -2.42 -11.63 6.78
CA ALA A 39 -2.22 -11.70 5.33
C ALA A 39 -3.31 -10.94 4.57
N GLN A 40 -4.54 -10.92 5.11
CA GLN A 40 -5.67 -10.15 4.60
C GLN A 40 -6.17 -9.18 5.69
N PRO A 41 -5.61 -7.97 5.78
CA PRO A 41 -6.10 -6.97 6.72
C PRO A 41 -7.59 -6.69 6.52
N LEU A 42 -8.36 -6.67 7.61
CA LEU A 42 -9.83 -6.55 7.60
C LEU A 42 -10.34 -5.20 8.12
N SER A 43 -9.44 -4.26 8.41
CA SER A 43 -9.78 -2.90 8.80
C SER A 43 -8.78 -1.88 8.25
N ASP A 44 -9.19 -0.62 8.20
CA ASP A 44 -8.28 0.48 7.91
C ASP A 44 -7.13 0.57 8.92
N GLU A 45 -7.42 0.37 10.20
CA GLU A 45 -6.41 0.43 11.25
C GLU A 45 -5.35 -0.64 11.05
N GLU A 46 -5.76 -1.88 10.84
CA GLU A 46 -4.83 -2.99 10.59
C GLU A 46 -4.03 -2.77 9.30
N THR A 47 -4.67 -2.32 8.22
CA THR A 47 -3.99 -2.05 6.95
C THR A 47 -2.96 -0.92 7.09
N ARG A 48 -3.30 0.14 7.83
CA ARG A 48 -2.39 1.24 8.15
C ARG A 48 -1.20 0.76 9.00
N LEU A 49 -1.45 -0.06 10.02
CA LEU A 49 -0.39 -0.65 10.85
C LEU A 49 0.53 -1.55 10.03
N GLY A 50 -0.01 -2.33 9.09
CA GLY A 50 0.77 -3.13 8.14
C GLY A 50 1.70 -2.28 7.28
N ALA A 51 1.18 -1.19 6.72
CA ALA A 51 1.96 -0.24 5.92
C ALA A 51 3.09 0.41 6.76
N ILE A 52 2.80 0.89 7.97
CA ILE A 52 3.80 1.47 8.89
C ILE A 52 4.86 0.43 9.27
N GLY A 53 4.44 -0.80 9.58
CA GLY A 53 5.34 -1.90 9.92
C GLY A 53 6.31 -2.22 8.79
N ARG A 54 5.82 -2.28 7.54
CA ARG A 54 6.67 -2.45 6.35
C ARG A 54 7.65 -1.29 6.17
N ALA A 55 7.18 -0.04 6.30
CA ALA A 55 8.04 1.14 6.13
C ALA A 55 9.22 1.12 7.12
N LYS A 56 8.93 0.90 8.41
CA LYS A 56 9.95 0.87 9.47
C LYS A 56 10.94 -0.28 9.30
N ARG A 57 10.44 -1.50 9.03
CA ARG A 57 11.32 -2.66 8.84
C ARG A 57 12.17 -2.57 7.58
N ALA A 58 11.62 -1.99 6.50
CA ALA A 58 12.38 -1.74 5.28
C ALA A 58 13.50 -0.72 5.50
N LEU A 59 13.20 0.38 6.22
CA LEU A 59 14.18 1.39 6.61
C LEU A 59 15.34 0.77 7.41
N GLU A 60 15.02 -0.02 8.44
CA GLU A 60 15.99 -0.67 9.31
C GLU A 60 16.83 -1.73 8.56
N ALA A 61 16.18 -2.68 7.89
CA ALA A 61 16.86 -3.80 7.26
C ALA A 61 17.75 -3.41 6.08
N ALA A 62 17.47 -2.28 5.41
CA ALA A 62 18.28 -1.76 4.31
C ALA A 62 19.24 -0.63 4.74
N GLU A 63 19.26 -0.26 6.03
CA GLU A 63 19.99 0.91 6.55
C GLU A 63 19.75 2.18 5.70
N ALA A 64 18.50 2.37 5.25
CA ALA A 64 18.15 3.37 4.26
C ALA A 64 17.99 4.78 4.88
N ASP A 65 17.78 5.79 4.04
CA ASP A 65 17.41 7.15 4.50
C ASP A 65 15.90 7.23 4.76
N ILE A 66 15.11 6.56 3.90
CA ILE A 66 13.66 6.53 3.91
C ILE A 66 13.19 5.09 3.69
N GLY A 67 12.17 4.66 4.43
CA GLY A 67 11.43 3.42 4.22
C GLY A 67 10.01 3.71 3.74
N ILE A 68 9.56 2.99 2.73
CA ILE A 68 8.20 3.04 2.18
C ILE A 68 7.53 1.69 2.40
N GLY A 69 6.36 1.71 3.02
CA GLY A 69 5.49 0.55 3.18
C GLY A 69 4.16 0.80 2.49
N LEU A 70 3.72 -0.17 1.68
CA LEU A 70 2.44 -0.12 0.96
C LEU A 70 1.66 -1.38 1.29
N GLU A 71 0.43 -1.24 1.75
CA GLU A 71 -0.42 -2.36 2.18
C GLU A 71 -1.81 -2.26 1.55
N GLY A 72 -2.33 -3.40 1.10
CA GLY A 72 -3.72 -3.51 0.64
C GLY A 72 -4.53 -4.23 1.69
N GLY A 73 -5.79 -3.87 1.83
CA GLY A 73 -6.68 -4.48 2.80
C GLY A 73 -8.13 -4.39 2.34
N VAL A 74 -9.01 -4.80 3.23
CA VAL A 74 -10.45 -4.56 3.11
C VAL A 74 -10.96 -3.97 4.42
N THR A 75 -12.08 -3.27 4.36
CA THR A 75 -12.71 -2.66 5.54
C THR A 75 -14.22 -2.76 5.40
N LYS A 76 -14.93 -2.83 6.52
CA LYS A 76 -16.40 -2.94 6.54
C LYS A 76 -17.00 -1.60 6.94
N ILE A 77 -17.87 -1.05 6.09
CA ILE A 77 -18.57 0.22 6.32
C ILE A 77 -20.07 -0.08 6.18
N ASP A 78 -20.83 0.16 7.25
CA ASP A 78 -22.29 -0.07 7.29
C ASP A 78 -22.72 -1.46 6.79
N GLY A 79 -21.95 -2.49 7.18
CA GLY A 79 -22.22 -3.87 6.78
C GLY A 79 -21.68 -4.28 5.41
N GLN A 80 -21.22 -3.34 4.58
CA GLN A 80 -20.68 -3.58 3.25
C GLN A 80 -19.16 -3.65 3.27
N TRP A 81 -18.58 -4.59 2.50
CA TRP A 81 -17.13 -4.69 2.34
C TRP A 81 -16.61 -3.74 1.28
N TRP A 82 -15.48 -3.12 1.58
CA TRP A 82 -14.76 -2.21 0.71
C TRP A 82 -13.30 -2.64 0.62
N LEU A 83 -12.73 -2.56 -0.58
CA LEU A 83 -11.29 -2.52 -0.75
C LEU A 83 -10.74 -1.26 -0.09
N CYS A 84 -9.65 -1.37 0.65
CA CYS A 84 -8.86 -0.24 1.13
C CYS A 84 -7.37 -0.47 0.86
N ASN A 85 -6.59 0.59 0.97
CA ASN A 85 -5.15 0.55 0.79
C ASN A 85 -4.53 1.72 1.55
N TRP A 86 -3.36 1.47 2.09
CA TRP A 86 -2.61 2.41 2.90
C TRP A 86 -1.15 2.40 2.50
N GLY A 87 -0.51 3.53 2.68
CA GLY A 87 0.94 3.66 2.61
C GLY A 87 1.47 4.36 3.84
N ALA A 88 2.75 4.14 4.10
CA ALA A 88 3.50 4.85 5.11
C ALA A 88 4.92 5.14 4.62
N LEU A 89 5.45 6.27 5.07
CA LEU A 89 6.83 6.69 4.87
C LEU A 89 7.44 6.90 6.26
N ALA A 90 8.60 6.28 6.50
CA ALA A 90 9.39 6.47 7.71
C ALA A 90 10.80 6.97 7.35
N ASP A 91 11.38 7.86 8.13
CA ASP A 91 12.77 8.30 7.97
C ASP A 91 13.65 7.92 9.18
N ARG A 92 14.96 8.08 9.03
CA ARG A 92 15.93 7.80 10.10
C ARG A 92 15.86 8.73 11.31
N ASN A 93 15.16 9.86 11.20
CA ASN A 93 15.00 10.81 12.28
C ASN A 93 13.73 10.53 13.12
N GLY A 94 13.01 9.45 12.79
CA GLY A 94 11.81 9.03 13.51
C GLY A 94 10.52 9.64 12.96
N VAL A 95 10.57 10.38 11.85
CA VAL A 95 9.36 10.86 11.16
C VAL A 95 8.62 9.65 10.61
N VAL A 96 7.31 9.61 10.84
CA VAL A 96 6.41 8.64 10.24
C VAL A 96 5.16 9.36 9.75
N VAL A 97 4.89 9.26 8.45
CA VAL A 97 3.64 9.70 7.84
C VAL A 97 2.90 8.51 7.25
N ALA A 98 1.57 8.58 7.23
CA ALA A 98 0.72 7.55 6.67
C ALA A 98 -0.47 8.18 5.95
N ALA A 99 -0.83 7.60 4.81
CA ALA A 99 -1.93 8.07 3.97
C ALA A 99 -2.76 6.88 3.50
N ALA A 100 -4.07 7.08 3.43
CA ALA A 100 -5.01 6.14 2.82
C ALA A 100 -5.17 6.49 1.33
N GLY A 101 -5.43 5.48 0.51
CA GLY A 101 -5.83 5.67 -0.88
C GLY A 101 -7.32 5.46 -1.11
N ALA A 102 -7.68 5.31 -2.39
CA ALA A 102 -9.06 5.12 -2.82
C ALA A 102 -9.69 3.85 -2.21
N ARG A 103 -11.00 3.90 -1.97
CA ARG A 103 -11.81 2.76 -1.54
C ARG A 103 -12.79 2.37 -2.61
N LEU A 104 -13.05 1.07 -2.76
CA LEU A 104 -14.02 0.54 -3.72
C LEU A 104 -14.94 -0.46 -3.05
N ALA A 105 -16.25 -0.30 -3.22
CA ALA A 105 -17.23 -1.28 -2.82
C ALA A 105 -16.91 -2.63 -3.47
N LEU A 106 -16.90 -3.70 -2.67
CA LEU A 106 -16.74 -5.06 -3.17
C LEU A 106 -18.11 -5.65 -3.51
N PRO A 107 -18.23 -6.44 -4.58
CA PRO A 107 -19.44 -7.22 -4.85
C PRO A 107 -19.81 -8.10 -3.65
N PRO A 108 -21.11 -8.34 -3.39
CA PRO A 108 -21.55 -9.16 -2.25
C PRO A 108 -20.88 -10.53 -2.18
N ASP A 109 -20.73 -11.22 -3.32
CA ASP A 109 -20.07 -12.53 -3.41
C ASP A 109 -18.59 -12.46 -3.02
N VAL A 110 -17.92 -11.35 -3.34
CA VAL A 110 -16.54 -11.11 -2.92
C VAL A 110 -16.49 -10.89 -1.42
N GLY A 111 -17.39 -10.08 -0.87
CA GLY A 111 -17.53 -9.86 0.57
C GLY A 111 -17.78 -11.15 1.35
N ALA A 112 -18.68 -12.02 0.87
CA ALA A 112 -18.95 -13.33 1.47
C ALA A 112 -17.70 -14.23 1.49
N GLY A 113 -16.87 -14.17 0.45
CA GLY A 113 -15.58 -14.87 0.41
C GLY A 113 -14.61 -14.38 1.50
N ILE A 114 -14.54 -13.07 1.72
CA ILE A 114 -13.73 -12.47 2.81
C ILE A 114 -14.25 -12.91 4.18
N GLU A 115 -15.57 -12.91 4.39
CA GLU A 115 -16.18 -13.36 5.66
C GLU A 115 -15.91 -14.84 5.94
N ALA A 116 -15.78 -15.65 4.90
CA ALA A 116 -15.35 -17.05 5.00
C ALA A 116 -13.83 -17.21 5.25
N GLY A 117 -13.09 -16.12 5.47
CA GLY A 117 -11.66 -16.13 5.80
C GLY A 117 -10.73 -16.28 4.60
N ARG A 118 -11.22 -16.10 3.37
CA ARG A 118 -10.39 -16.18 2.15
C ARG A 118 -9.70 -14.83 1.87
N GLU A 119 -8.52 -14.89 1.26
CA GLU A 119 -7.83 -13.69 0.80
C GLU A 119 -8.53 -13.08 -0.43
N LEU A 120 -8.56 -11.74 -0.51
CA LEU A 120 -9.20 -11.00 -1.60
C LEU A 120 -8.66 -11.42 -2.98
N GLY A 121 -7.37 -11.71 -3.09
CA GLY A 121 -6.77 -12.20 -4.32
C GLY A 121 -7.46 -13.46 -4.83
N ASP A 122 -7.59 -14.47 -3.98
CA ASP A 122 -8.18 -15.77 -4.33
C ASP A 122 -9.68 -15.66 -4.59
N VAL A 123 -10.37 -14.79 -3.84
CA VAL A 123 -11.79 -14.53 -4.04
C VAL A 123 -12.02 -13.83 -5.39
N MET A 124 -11.20 -12.85 -5.74
CA MET A 124 -11.31 -12.16 -7.03
C MET A 124 -10.97 -13.06 -8.22
N GLU A 125 -10.02 -13.99 -8.08
CA GLU A 125 -9.74 -14.98 -9.13
C GLU A 125 -10.95 -15.90 -9.37
N ALA A 126 -11.59 -16.36 -8.30
CA ALA A 126 -12.83 -17.15 -8.39
C ALA A 126 -14.00 -16.34 -8.98
N TYR A 127 -14.15 -15.07 -8.57
CA TYR A 127 -15.22 -14.18 -9.03
C TYR A 127 -15.10 -13.80 -10.51
N THR A 128 -13.88 -13.58 -11.00
CA THR A 128 -13.64 -13.12 -12.38
C THR A 128 -13.36 -14.24 -13.38
N GLY A 129 -13.04 -15.44 -12.88
CA GLY A 129 -12.50 -16.54 -13.70
C GLY A 129 -11.09 -16.27 -14.26
N ARG A 130 -10.45 -15.16 -13.87
CA ARG A 130 -9.10 -14.77 -14.32
C ARG A 130 -8.07 -15.26 -13.30
N ARG A 131 -7.00 -15.90 -13.77
CA ARG A 131 -5.85 -16.26 -12.92
C ARG A 131 -4.89 -15.08 -12.75
N ASN A 132 -4.19 -15.03 -11.61
CA ASN A 132 -3.14 -14.06 -11.30
C ASN A 132 -3.61 -12.58 -11.26
N VAL A 133 -4.85 -12.32 -10.87
CA VAL A 133 -5.40 -10.96 -10.71
C VAL A 133 -4.50 -10.12 -9.79
N ARG A 134 -3.90 -10.73 -8.76
CA ARG A 134 -3.00 -10.08 -7.80
C ARG A 134 -1.70 -9.51 -8.39
N ARG A 135 -1.20 -10.05 -9.50
CA ARG A 135 0.11 -9.67 -10.09
C ARG A 135 0.02 -8.63 -11.20
N LYS A 136 -1.14 -8.46 -11.84
CA LYS A 136 -1.34 -7.50 -12.93
C LYS A 136 -2.16 -6.30 -12.46
N GLU A 137 -3.44 -6.29 -12.79
CA GLU A 137 -4.34 -5.13 -12.63
C GLU A 137 -4.87 -4.97 -11.19
N GLY A 138 -4.83 -6.04 -10.38
CA GLY A 138 -5.41 -6.07 -9.03
C GLY A 138 -6.94 -6.01 -9.03
N ALA A 139 -7.54 -6.18 -7.84
CA ALA A 139 -8.99 -6.04 -7.69
C ALA A 139 -9.49 -4.67 -8.18
N VAL A 140 -8.71 -3.60 -7.96
CA VAL A 140 -9.01 -2.25 -8.46
C VAL A 140 -9.09 -2.20 -9.99
N GLY A 141 -8.15 -2.82 -10.71
CA GLY A 141 -8.18 -2.81 -12.18
C GLY A 141 -9.38 -3.55 -12.74
N VAL A 142 -9.74 -4.69 -12.14
CA VAL A 142 -10.97 -5.42 -12.49
C VAL A 142 -12.20 -4.55 -12.23
N LEU A 143 -12.37 -4.04 -11.01
CA LEU A 143 -13.59 -3.36 -10.57
C LEU A 143 -13.75 -1.97 -11.20
N THR A 144 -12.68 -1.39 -11.74
CA THR A 144 -12.72 -0.11 -12.47
C THR A 144 -12.69 -0.27 -13.99
N ASN A 145 -12.79 -1.50 -14.50
CA ASN A 145 -12.70 -1.80 -15.93
C ASN A 145 -11.42 -1.21 -16.57
N GLY A 146 -10.28 -1.38 -15.90
CA GLY A 146 -8.96 -0.93 -16.37
C GLY A 146 -8.72 0.58 -16.32
N ARG A 147 -9.66 1.38 -15.78
CA ARG A 147 -9.46 2.85 -15.67
C ARG A 147 -8.41 3.22 -14.63
N VAL A 148 -8.34 2.46 -13.54
CA VAL A 148 -7.32 2.61 -12.49
C VAL A 148 -6.75 1.25 -12.19
N ASP A 149 -5.48 1.05 -12.47
CA ASP A 149 -4.78 -0.16 -12.07
C ASP A 149 -4.16 -0.05 -10.66
N ARG A 150 -3.62 -1.16 -10.19
CA ARG A 150 -2.98 -1.25 -8.87
C ARG A 150 -1.80 -0.30 -8.73
N SER A 151 -0.99 -0.12 -9.77
CA SER A 151 0.18 0.77 -9.72
C SER A 151 -0.28 2.21 -9.58
N ALA A 152 -1.20 2.67 -10.43
CA ALA A 152 -1.74 4.03 -10.39
C ALA A 152 -2.38 4.36 -9.04
N MET A 153 -3.16 3.42 -8.48
CA MET A 153 -3.76 3.61 -7.15
C MET A 153 -2.71 3.79 -6.04
N PHE A 154 -1.63 3.00 -6.07
CA PHE A 154 -0.53 3.19 -5.11
C PHE A 154 0.33 4.41 -5.40
N SER A 155 0.48 4.84 -6.66
CA SER A 155 1.22 6.06 -7.01
C SER A 155 0.61 7.28 -6.34
N HIS A 156 -0.73 7.40 -6.36
CA HIS A 156 -1.43 8.46 -5.61
C HIS A 156 -1.08 8.44 -4.13
N ILE A 157 -1.01 7.27 -3.49
CA ILE A 157 -0.59 7.20 -2.07
C ILE A 157 0.86 7.69 -1.91
N VAL A 158 1.77 7.27 -2.80
CA VAL A 158 3.18 7.70 -2.70
C VAL A 158 3.31 9.21 -2.90
N GLU A 159 2.53 9.83 -3.78
CA GLU A 159 2.46 11.30 -3.93
C GLU A 159 2.01 11.98 -2.63
N LEU A 160 0.95 11.45 -1.99
CA LEU A 160 0.47 11.98 -0.70
C LEU A 160 1.55 11.88 0.38
N LEU A 161 2.24 10.75 0.48
CA LEU A 161 3.30 10.54 1.46
C LEU A 161 4.50 11.47 1.21
N ALA A 162 4.95 11.56 -0.04
CA ALA A 162 6.08 12.40 -0.43
C ALA A 162 5.79 13.87 -0.14
N GLY A 163 4.63 14.38 -0.58
CA GLY A 163 4.24 15.77 -0.33
C GLY A 163 4.08 16.08 1.16
N GLN A 164 3.47 15.18 1.94
CA GLN A 164 3.34 15.37 3.38
C GLN A 164 4.70 15.36 4.08
N TYR A 165 5.60 14.46 3.68
CA TYR A 165 6.95 14.39 4.23
C TYR A 165 7.80 15.61 3.88
N GLU A 166 7.79 16.06 2.63
CA GLU A 166 8.49 17.26 2.17
C GLU A 166 8.01 18.50 2.94
N TRP A 167 6.69 18.64 3.10
CA TRP A 167 6.12 19.74 3.87
C TRP A 167 6.59 19.70 5.33
N LEU A 168 6.63 18.53 5.97
CA LEU A 168 7.15 18.39 7.33
C LEU A 168 8.64 18.72 7.45
N CYS A 169 9.46 18.29 6.50
CA CYS A 169 10.88 18.63 6.47
C CYS A 169 11.11 20.15 6.34
N GLN A 170 10.19 20.88 5.70
CA GLN A 170 10.27 22.33 5.52
C GLN A 170 9.67 23.12 6.69
N ASN A 171 8.66 22.58 7.38
CA ASN A 171 7.84 23.34 8.34
C ASN A 171 7.91 22.82 9.79
N GLY A 172 8.60 21.72 10.06
CA GLY A 172 8.66 21.09 11.39
C GLY A 172 7.54 20.08 11.63
N SER A 173 7.36 19.65 12.88
CA SER A 173 6.42 18.57 13.24
C SER A 173 4.95 18.97 13.09
N PHE A 174 4.07 18.00 12.80
CA PHE A 174 2.61 18.17 12.96
C PHE A 174 2.32 18.48 14.43
N HIS A 175 1.89 19.71 14.71
CA HIS A 175 1.13 19.99 15.93
C HIS A 175 -0.33 19.71 15.60
N VAL A 176 -0.83 18.55 16.05
CA VAL A 176 -2.26 18.22 16.03
C VAL A 176 -2.90 18.78 17.29
#